data_AF-A0AA35PDG5-F1
#
_entry.id   AF-A0AA35PDG5-F1
#
_cell.length_a   1.000
_cell.length_b   1.000
_cell.length_c   1.000
_cell.angle_alpha   90.00
_cell.angle_beta   90.00
_cell.angle_gamma   90.00
#
_symmetry.space_group_name_H-M   'P 1'
#
loop_
_entity.id
_entity.type
_entity.pdbx_description
1 polymer ?
#
loop_
_entity_poly.entity_id
_entity_poly.type
_entity_poly.pdbx_seq_one_letter_code
_entity_poly.pdbx_strand_id
1 'polypeptide(L)'
;MAAAFKKAGKSRQREHRERSQPASRKNLGILEKKKDYKLRANDYHKKRNALQALRRKAEEKNPDEFYYKMTRVQLQDGVHIIKKQEEETTLEQQKLMKTQDLKYIEMKRVAEVKKIERLKSELHLLEAEGKQPNKHTFFFDTKKEVQRFDIATHLNTAPELVGRVYNRPTLETLRKETVRGATTQGQLKKLARQRKSQYSLLKQRIERERKMFVIAQKLQTRKDLLDKAHKVKLKKETVNQPAIYKFQFRRKR
;
A
#
# COMPACT_ATOMS: atom_id res chain seq x y z
N MET A 1 38.80 -40.24 -42.60
CA MET A 1 38.64 -38.80 -42.91
C MET A 1 38.38 -38.01 -41.62
N ALA A 2 39.41 -37.34 -41.08
CA ALA A 2 39.34 -36.60 -39.83
C ALA A 2 38.26 -35.49 -39.85
N ALA A 3 37.60 -35.24 -38.71
CA ALA A 3 36.55 -34.20 -38.58
C ALA A 3 37.01 -32.80 -39.05
N ALA A 4 38.33 -32.55 -39.04
CA ALA A 4 38.97 -31.36 -39.59
C ALA A 4 38.65 -31.13 -41.09
N PHE A 5 38.68 -32.18 -41.92
CA PHE A 5 38.40 -32.06 -43.36
C PHE A 5 36.90 -31.82 -43.65
N LYS A 6 36.00 -32.34 -42.81
CA LYS A 6 34.55 -32.04 -42.90
C LYS A 6 34.26 -30.57 -42.53
N LYS A 7 34.94 -30.00 -41.54
CA LYS A 7 34.80 -28.58 -41.17
C LYS A 7 35.41 -27.66 -42.22
N ALA A 8 36.58 -28.01 -42.77
CA ALA A 8 37.23 -27.26 -43.85
C ALA A 8 36.44 -27.30 -45.18
N GLY A 9 35.72 -28.39 -45.48
CA GLY A 9 34.79 -28.43 -46.61
C GLY A 9 33.51 -27.60 -46.37
N LYS A 10 33.01 -27.57 -45.13
CA LYS A 10 31.84 -26.76 -44.74
C LYS A 10 32.15 -25.27 -44.64
N SER A 11 33.39 -24.84 -44.42
CA SER A 11 33.74 -23.41 -44.40
C SER A 11 33.55 -22.74 -45.77
N ARG A 12 33.52 -23.52 -46.86
CA ARG A 12 33.21 -23.04 -48.22
C ARG A 12 31.70 -23.03 -48.53
N GLN A 13 30.85 -23.60 -47.67
CA GLN A 13 29.40 -23.56 -47.86
C GLN A 13 28.84 -22.23 -47.38
N ARG A 14 28.00 -21.59 -48.20
CA ARG A 14 27.30 -20.37 -47.82
C ARG A 14 26.18 -20.71 -46.84
N GLU A 15 26.12 -19.97 -45.74
CA GLU A 15 25.00 -20.05 -44.79
C GLU A 15 23.76 -19.37 -45.41
N HIS A 16 22.69 -20.13 -45.59
CA HIS A 16 21.41 -19.57 -46.04
C HIS A 16 20.63 -19.04 -44.83
N ARG A 17 20.48 -17.71 -44.76
CA ARG A 17 19.70 -17.05 -43.71
C ARG A 17 18.21 -17.01 -44.06
N GLU A 18 17.38 -17.16 -43.04
CA GLU A 18 15.92 -17.04 -43.19
C GLU A 18 15.49 -15.59 -43.38
N ARG A 19 14.49 -15.36 -44.24
CA ARG A 19 13.91 -14.02 -44.46
C ARG A 19 12.92 -13.64 -43.35
N SER A 20 12.90 -12.37 -42.98
CA SER A 20 11.91 -11.77 -42.07
C SER A 20 10.53 -11.58 -42.71
N GLN A 21 9.53 -11.25 -41.89
CA GLN A 21 8.19 -10.84 -42.36
C GLN A 21 8.27 -9.48 -43.09
N PRO A 22 7.57 -9.27 -44.23
CA PRO A 22 7.52 -7.97 -44.89
C PRO A 22 6.97 -6.86 -43.99
N ALA A 23 7.50 -5.64 -44.12
CA ALA A 23 7.17 -4.52 -43.25
C ALA A 23 5.66 -4.20 -43.23
N SER A 24 4.98 -4.29 -44.38
CA SER A 24 3.53 -4.05 -44.49
C SER A 24 2.66 -5.05 -43.71
N ARG A 25 3.18 -6.23 -43.39
CA ARG A 25 2.49 -7.30 -42.65
C ARG A 25 3.08 -7.58 -41.28
N LYS A 26 3.92 -6.67 -40.77
CA LYS A 26 4.56 -6.81 -39.45
C LYS A 26 3.54 -6.85 -38.30
N ASN A 27 2.36 -6.25 -38.51
CA ASN A 27 1.23 -6.30 -37.57
C ASN A 27 0.69 -7.72 -37.32
N LEU A 28 0.86 -8.67 -38.26
CA LEU A 28 0.40 -10.06 -38.12
C LEU A 28 1.36 -10.94 -37.29
N GLY A 29 2.47 -10.39 -36.81
CA GLY A 29 3.49 -11.12 -36.07
C GLY A 29 4.53 -11.78 -36.97
N ILE A 30 5.18 -12.82 -36.45
CA ILE A 30 6.31 -13.50 -37.09
C ILE A 30 5.82 -14.33 -38.28
N LEU A 31 6.55 -14.27 -39.40
CA LEU A 31 6.29 -15.14 -40.54
C LEU A 31 6.73 -16.57 -40.23
N GLU A 32 5.78 -17.43 -39.90
CA GLU A 32 6.03 -18.83 -39.60
C GLU A 32 6.78 -19.54 -40.73
N LYS A 33 7.79 -20.32 -40.36
CA LYS A 33 8.58 -21.15 -41.26
C LYS A 33 8.26 -22.62 -41.03
N LYS A 34 8.88 -23.51 -41.81
CA LYS A 34 8.64 -24.95 -41.72
C LYS A 34 8.92 -25.52 -40.33
N LYS A 35 9.92 -24.97 -39.60
CA LYS A 35 10.22 -25.36 -38.22
C LYS A 35 9.05 -25.03 -37.27
N ASP A 36 8.49 -23.83 -37.39
CA ASP A 36 7.39 -23.36 -36.53
C ASP A 36 6.10 -24.13 -36.84
N TYR A 37 5.82 -24.36 -38.13
CA TYR A 37 4.73 -25.21 -38.58
C TYR A 37 4.81 -26.62 -37.99
N LYS A 38 5.99 -27.24 -37.98
CA LYS A 38 6.17 -28.58 -37.39
C LYS A 38 5.86 -28.59 -35.89
N LEU A 39 6.33 -27.57 -35.15
CA LEU A 39 6.02 -27.45 -33.72
C LEU A 39 4.51 -27.30 -33.48
N ARG A 40 3.86 -26.42 -34.24
CA ARG A 40 2.40 -26.21 -34.15
C ARG A 40 1.60 -27.46 -34.50
N ALA A 41 1.97 -28.15 -35.59
CA ALA A 41 1.31 -29.38 -36.00
C ALA A 41 1.46 -30.48 -34.94
N ASN A 42 2.66 -30.65 -34.38
CA ASN A 42 2.91 -31.62 -33.32
C ASN A 42 2.10 -31.32 -32.05
N ASP A 43 2.02 -30.05 -31.63
CA ASP A 43 1.19 -29.63 -30.49
C ASP A 43 -0.30 -29.88 -30.75
N TYR A 44 -0.79 -29.54 -31.95
CA TYR A 44 -2.17 -29.80 -32.35
C TYR A 44 -2.51 -31.29 -32.33
N HIS A 45 -1.65 -32.14 -32.92
CA HIS A 45 -1.85 -33.59 -32.89
C HIS A 45 -1.80 -34.15 -31.47
N LYS A 46 -0.90 -33.66 -30.60
CA LYS A 46 -0.84 -34.05 -29.19
C LYS A 46 -2.15 -33.73 -28.47
N LYS A 47 -2.68 -32.52 -28.63
CA LYS A 47 -3.97 -32.10 -28.05
C LYS A 47 -5.14 -32.90 -28.59
N ARG A 48 -5.18 -33.12 -29.90
CA ARG A 48 -6.22 -33.94 -30.56
C ARG A 48 -6.22 -35.37 -30.01
N ASN A 49 -5.04 -36.00 -29.92
CA ASN A 49 -4.92 -37.36 -29.41
C ASN A 49 -5.33 -37.44 -27.93
N ALA A 50 -4.96 -36.44 -27.11
CA ALA A 50 -5.39 -36.36 -25.72
C ALA A 50 -6.92 -36.21 -25.58
N LEU A 51 -7.55 -35.35 -26.40
CA LEU A 51 -9.00 -35.20 -26.42
C LEU A 51 -9.71 -36.48 -26.88
N GLN A 52 -9.17 -37.17 -27.88
CA GLN A 52 -9.72 -38.45 -28.33
C GLN A 52 -9.64 -39.52 -27.24
N ALA A 53 -8.52 -39.61 -26.52
CA ALA A 53 -8.38 -40.51 -25.39
C ALA A 53 -9.35 -40.17 -24.24
N LEU A 54 -9.57 -38.88 -23.95
CA LEU A 54 -10.54 -38.44 -22.94
C LEU A 54 -11.98 -38.76 -23.35
N ARG A 55 -12.34 -38.59 -24.63
CA ARG A 55 -13.66 -38.97 -25.16
C ARG A 55 -13.90 -40.46 -25.03
N ARG A 56 -12.93 -41.28 -25.44
CA ARG A 56 -13.01 -42.74 -25.30
C ARG A 56 -13.19 -43.15 -23.84
N LYS A 57 -12.45 -42.55 -22.90
CA LYS A 57 -12.63 -42.79 -21.46
C LYS A 57 -14.02 -42.38 -20.94
N ALA A 58 -14.60 -41.32 -21.50
CA ALA A 58 -15.95 -40.89 -21.13
C ALA A 58 -17.03 -41.82 -21.71
N GLU A 59 -16.83 -42.36 -22.92
CA GLU A 59 -17.72 -43.35 -23.57
C GLU A 59 -17.65 -44.72 -22.87
N GLU A 60 -16.46 -45.18 -22.50
CA GLU A 60 -16.22 -46.47 -21.82
C GLU A 60 -16.46 -46.39 -20.29
N LYS A 61 -17.04 -45.30 -19.78
CA LYS A 61 -17.25 -45.09 -18.34
C LYS A 61 -18.33 -46.03 -17.80
N ASN A 62 -18.02 -46.77 -16.73
CA ASN A 62 -19.01 -47.55 -15.99
C ASN A 62 -19.88 -46.61 -15.11
N PRO A 63 -21.22 -46.57 -15.27
CA PRO A 63 -22.09 -45.72 -14.44
C PRO A 63 -22.10 -46.13 -12.96
N ASP A 64 -21.80 -47.39 -12.65
CA ASP A 64 -21.83 -47.94 -11.29
C ASP A 64 -20.45 -47.91 -10.59
N GLU A 65 -19.47 -47.20 -11.16
CA GLU A 65 -18.14 -47.08 -10.55
C GLU A 65 -18.19 -46.35 -9.21
N PHE A 66 -17.58 -46.95 -8.17
CA PHE A 66 -17.44 -46.32 -6.86
C PHE A 66 -15.98 -46.24 -6.43
N TYR A 67 -15.52 -45.01 -6.20
CA TYR A 67 -14.24 -44.71 -5.57
C TYR A 67 -14.46 -44.04 -4.22
N TYR A 68 -13.74 -44.45 -3.17
CA TYR A 68 -13.88 -43.86 -1.83
C TYR A 68 -13.74 -42.33 -1.79
N LYS A 69 -12.98 -41.74 -2.72
CA LYS A 69 -12.83 -40.27 -2.83
C LYS A 69 -14.12 -39.55 -3.22
N MET A 70 -15.08 -40.22 -3.85
CA MET A 70 -16.40 -39.67 -4.20
C MET A 70 -17.21 -39.25 -2.97
N THR A 71 -16.90 -39.78 -1.78
CA THR A 71 -17.54 -39.33 -0.52
C THR A 71 -17.12 -37.91 -0.10
N ARG A 72 -15.94 -37.45 -0.52
CA ARG A 72 -15.36 -36.15 -0.15
C ARG A 72 -15.43 -35.11 -1.28
N VAL A 73 -15.35 -35.57 -2.53
CA VAL A 73 -15.33 -34.71 -3.71
C VAL A 73 -16.75 -34.53 -4.23
N GLN A 74 -17.17 -33.30 -4.48
CA GLN A 74 -18.47 -32.99 -5.04
C GLN A 74 -18.34 -32.56 -6.50
N LEU A 75 -19.34 -32.92 -7.31
CA LEU A 75 -19.48 -32.42 -8.68
C LEU A 75 -20.50 -31.27 -8.64
N GLN A 76 -20.12 -30.08 -9.11
CA GLN A 76 -21.05 -28.97 -9.32
C GLN A 76 -21.00 -28.61 -10.81
N ASP A 77 -22.16 -28.60 -11.48
CA ASP A 77 -22.29 -28.29 -12.90
C ASP A 77 -21.32 -29.06 -13.82
N GLY A 78 -21.04 -30.33 -13.48
CA GLY A 78 -20.14 -31.19 -14.24
C GLY A 78 -18.64 -30.97 -13.98
N VAL A 79 -18.25 -30.08 -13.06
CA VAL A 79 -16.85 -29.83 -12.68
C VAL A 79 -16.58 -30.32 -11.26
N HIS A 80 -15.45 -31.03 -11.09
CA HIS A 80 -15.02 -31.50 -9.78
C HIS A 80 -14.57 -30.34 -8.89
N ILE A 81 -15.25 -30.17 -7.75
CA ILE A 81 -14.85 -29.23 -6.70
C ILE A 81 -14.23 -30.02 -5.55
N ILE A 82 -12.93 -29.81 -5.38
CA ILE A 82 -12.20 -30.28 -4.20
C ILE A 82 -12.47 -29.25 -3.10
N LYS A 83 -13.32 -29.60 -2.13
CA LYS A 83 -13.45 -28.80 -0.91
C LYS A 83 -12.09 -28.74 -0.25
N LYS A 84 -11.56 -27.53 -0.04
CA LYS A 84 -10.40 -27.36 0.84
C LYS A 84 -10.84 -27.81 2.22
N GLN A 85 -10.01 -28.62 2.88
CA GLN A 85 -10.22 -28.88 4.30
C GLN A 85 -10.09 -27.55 5.03
N GLU A 86 -11.20 -27.06 5.56
CA GLU A 86 -11.17 -25.97 6.53
C GLU A 86 -10.62 -26.56 7.83
N GLU A 87 -9.58 -25.94 8.39
CA GLU A 87 -9.10 -26.32 9.70
C GLU A 87 -10.21 -26.01 10.71
N GLU A 88 -10.75 -27.06 11.33
CA GLU A 88 -11.74 -26.93 12.39
C GLU A 88 -11.07 -26.26 13.61
N THR A 89 -11.28 -24.95 13.75
CA THR A 89 -10.78 -24.20 14.91
C THR A 89 -11.84 -24.13 15.99
N THR A 90 -11.47 -24.50 17.21
CA THR A 90 -12.36 -24.36 18.36
C THR A 90 -12.59 -22.88 18.67
N LEU A 91 -13.71 -22.54 19.31
CA LEU A 91 -14.00 -21.16 19.72
C LEU A 91 -12.90 -20.58 20.63
N GLU A 92 -12.26 -21.41 21.44
CA GLU A 92 -11.15 -21.00 22.31
C GLU A 92 -9.89 -20.67 21.51
N GLN A 93 -9.53 -21.50 20.52
CA GLN A 93 -8.42 -21.22 19.61
C GLN A 93 -8.66 -19.90 18.85
N GLN A 94 -9.89 -19.67 18.37
CA GLN A 94 -10.24 -18.41 17.70
C GLN A 94 -10.12 -17.19 18.64
N LYS A 95 -10.51 -17.32 19.92
CA LYS A 95 -10.32 -16.25 20.92
C LYS A 95 -8.84 -15.99 21.18
N LEU A 96 -8.02 -17.04 21.26
CA LEU A 96 -6.59 -16.93 21.46
C LEU A 96 -5.91 -16.23 20.27
N MET A 97 -6.17 -16.68 19.04
CA MET A 97 -5.62 -16.07 17.82
C MET A 97 -5.98 -14.59 17.71
N LYS A 98 -7.26 -14.22 17.90
CA LYS A 98 -7.69 -12.81 17.89
C LYS A 98 -7.01 -11.98 18.99
N THR A 99 -6.74 -12.58 20.15
CA THR A 99 -6.03 -11.89 21.24
C THR A 99 -4.57 -11.64 20.89
N GLN A 100 -3.90 -12.59 20.24
CA GLN A 100 -2.54 -12.42 19.73
C GLN A 100 -2.45 -11.33 18.67
N ASP A 101 -3.36 -11.36 17.68
CA ASP A 101 -3.43 -10.35 16.61
C ASP A 101 -3.65 -8.94 17.17
N LEU A 102 -4.59 -8.81 18.12
CA LEU A 102 -4.87 -7.54 18.78
C LEU A 102 -3.63 -7.02 19.51
N LYS A 103 -2.96 -7.87 20.29
CA LYS A 103 -1.74 -7.49 21.03
C LYS A 103 -0.61 -7.09 20.09
N TYR A 104 -0.47 -7.78 18.95
CA TYR A 104 0.51 -7.43 17.93
C TYR A 104 0.24 -6.04 17.35
N ILE A 105 -1.00 -5.75 16.97
CA ILE A 105 -1.38 -4.45 16.40
C ILE A 105 -1.24 -3.34 17.44
N GLU A 106 -1.62 -3.58 18.69
CA GLU A 106 -1.41 -2.61 19.78
C GLU A 106 0.06 -2.30 20.00
N MET A 107 0.93 -3.33 20.05
CA MET A 107 2.37 -3.14 20.14
C MET A 107 2.90 -2.29 18.99
N LYS A 108 2.48 -2.57 17.75
CA LYS A 108 2.88 -1.79 16.57
C LYS A 108 2.35 -0.36 16.64
N ARG A 109 1.12 -0.16 17.12
CA ARG A 109 0.52 1.18 17.32
C ARG A 109 1.31 1.99 18.33
N VAL A 110 1.64 1.42 19.49
CA VAL A 110 2.48 2.09 20.51
C VAL A 110 3.85 2.47 19.94
N ALA A 111 4.48 1.58 19.17
CA ALA A 111 5.75 1.88 18.51
C ALA A 111 5.63 3.04 17.50
N GLU A 112 4.53 3.12 16.76
CA GLU A 112 4.26 4.25 15.85
C GLU A 112 3.97 5.55 16.61
N VAL A 113 3.18 5.52 17.70
CA VAL A 113 2.91 6.69 18.55
C VAL A 113 4.23 7.26 19.09
N LYS A 114 5.11 6.42 19.64
CA LYS A 114 6.43 6.85 20.13
C LYS A 114 7.29 7.48 19.02
N LYS A 115 7.20 6.97 17.79
CA LYS A 115 7.92 7.57 16.64
C LYS A 115 7.30 8.90 16.22
N ILE A 116 5.97 9.03 16.27
CA ILE A 116 5.27 10.29 16.03
C ILE A 116 5.68 11.33 17.08
N GLU A 117 5.72 10.96 18.35
CA GLU A 117 6.15 11.84 19.45
C GLU A 117 7.57 12.34 19.26
N ARG A 118 8.53 11.44 18.94
CA ARG A 118 9.92 11.82 18.63
C ARG A 118 10.02 12.78 17.44
N LEU A 119 9.31 12.49 16.34
CA LEU A 119 9.31 13.37 15.18
C LEU A 119 8.63 14.71 15.47
N LYS A 120 7.59 14.73 16.31
CA LYS A 120 6.95 15.97 16.76
C LYS A 120 7.86 16.79 17.69
N SER A 121 8.70 16.16 18.51
CA SER A 121 9.68 16.89 19.33
C SER A 121 10.83 17.46 18.50
N GLU A 122 11.26 16.75 17.46
CA GLU A 122 12.31 17.21 16.54
C GLU A 122 11.80 18.29 15.58
N LEU A 123 10.55 18.21 15.13
CA LEU A 123 9.93 19.18 14.24
C LEU A 123 9.25 20.29 15.05
N HIS A 124 9.73 21.53 14.93
CA HIS A 124 9.13 22.68 15.63
C HIS A 124 7.70 23.05 15.16
N LEU A 125 7.16 22.41 14.12
CA LEU A 125 5.81 22.62 13.55
C LEU A 125 5.48 24.10 13.20
N LEU A 126 6.49 24.95 13.02
CA LEU A 126 6.33 26.39 12.84
C LEU A 126 5.80 26.77 11.44
N GLU A 127 6.16 25.99 10.43
CA GLU A 127 5.78 26.19 9.01
C GLU A 127 4.80 25.10 8.51
N ALA A 128 4.16 24.35 9.42
CA ALA A 128 3.24 23.31 9.02
C ALA A 128 1.97 23.90 8.38
N GLU A 129 1.67 23.50 7.14
CA GLU A 129 0.42 23.85 6.45
C GLU A 129 -0.79 23.31 7.26
N GLY A 130 -1.79 24.17 7.50
CA GLY A 130 -2.99 23.81 8.27
C GLY A 130 -2.95 24.14 9.77
N LYS A 131 -1.95 24.89 10.23
CA LYS A 131 -1.98 25.48 11.58
C LYS A 131 -3.10 26.52 11.67
N GLN A 132 -3.87 26.47 12.76
CA GLN A 132 -4.86 27.51 13.04
C GLN A 132 -4.12 28.85 13.24
N PRO A 133 -4.55 29.93 12.57
CA PRO A 133 -3.90 31.23 12.73
C PRO A 133 -4.11 31.72 14.16
N ASN A 134 -3.02 32.01 14.87
CA ASN A 134 -3.08 32.63 16.19
C ASN A 134 -3.43 34.12 16.02
N LYS A 135 -4.29 34.64 16.90
CA LYS A 135 -4.62 36.07 16.95
C LYS A 135 -3.63 36.79 17.86
N HIS A 136 -2.99 37.84 17.35
CA HIS A 136 -2.15 38.74 18.13
C HIS A 136 -2.76 40.15 18.10
N THR A 137 -3.16 40.67 19.25
CA THR A 137 -3.86 41.95 19.38
C THR A 137 -2.92 43.00 19.93
N PHE A 138 -2.82 44.15 19.25
CA PHE A 138 -2.08 45.32 19.71
C PHE A 138 -3.05 46.30 20.36
N PHE A 139 -2.64 46.94 21.46
CA PHE A 139 -3.42 47.93 22.19
C PHE A 139 -2.79 49.31 21.99
N PHE A 140 -3.64 50.31 21.77
CA PHE A 140 -3.24 51.71 21.56
C PHE A 140 -4.14 52.62 22.40
N ASP A 141 -3.57 53.72 22.87
CA ASP A 141 -4.27 54.64 23.77
C ASP A 141 -5.21 55.58 22.99
N THR A 142 -4.84 55.95 21.75
CA THR A 142 -5.65 56.85 20.93
C THR A 142 -6.16 56.23 19.64
N LYS A 143 -7.37 56.62 19.22
CA LYS A 143 -7.98 56.17 17.95
C LYS A 143 -7.18 56.62 16.72
N LYS A 144 -6.41 57.71 16.83
CA LYS A 144 -5.57 58.23 15.74
C LYS A 144 -4.36 57.33 15.49
N GLU A 145 -3.79 56.74 16.53
CA GLU A 145 -2.69 55.75 16.42
C GLU A 145 -3.17 54.49 15.71
N VAL A 146 -4.37 54.00 16.04
CA VAL A 146 -4.96 52.82 15.39
C VAL A 146 -5.09 53.01 13.88
N GLN A 147 -5.47 54.22 13.42
CA GLN A 147 -5.63 54.51 11.99
C GLN A 147 -4.30 54.59 11.23
N ARG A 148 -3.21 54.97 11.90
CA ARG A 148 -1.86 55.10 11.30
C ARG A 148 -0.99 53.86 11.52
N PHE A 149 -1.55 52.83 12.15
CA PHE A 149 -0.80 51.67 12.57
C PHE A 149 -0.30 50.86 11.37
N ASP A 150 1.02 50.71 11.28
CA ASP A 150 1.69 49.78 10.39
C ASP A 150 2.54 48.80 11.22
N ILE A 151 2.47 47.52 10.83
CA ILE A 151 3.08 46.42 11.58
C ILE A 151 4.59 46.41 11.43
N ALA A 152 5.11 46.74 10.23
CA ALA A 152 6.54 46.71 9.95
C ALA A 152 7.28 47.79 10.74
N THR A 153 6.75 49.02 10.71
CA THR A 153 7.27 50.15 11.49
C THR A 153 7.15 49.92 13.00
N HIS A 154 5.99 49.47 13.49
CA HIS A 154 5.81 49.23 14.92
C HIS A 154 6.77 48.15 15.48
N LEU A 155 7.01 47.08 14.72
CA LEU A 155 7.94 46.02 15.14
C LEU A 155 9.40 46.32 14.81
N ASN A 156 9.70 47.42 14.12
CA ASN A 156 11.02 47.74 13.58
C ASN A 156 11.63 46.59 12.77
N THR A 157 10.81 45.92 11.94
CA THR A 157 11.22 44.77 11.11
C THR A 157 11.06 45.06 9.62
N ALA A 158 11.77 44.29 8.80
CA ALA A 158 11.60 44.36 7.35
C ALA A 158 10.19 43.87 6.95
N PRO A 159 9.54 44.50 5.95
CA PRO A 159 8.17 44.16 5.54
C PRO A 159 8.02 42.69 5.11
N GLU A 160 9.07 42.09 4.53
CA GLU A 160 9.09 40.67 4.11
C GLU A 160 8.96 39.69 5.29
N LEU A 161 9.39 40.09 6.49
CA LEU A 161 9.39 39.25 7.69
C LEU A 161 8.09 39.36 8.49
N VAL A 162 7.22 40.33 8.17
CA VAL A 162 5.95 40.55 8.87
C VAL A 162 5.05 39.32 8.78
N GLY A 163 5.03 38.63 7.64
CA GLY A 163 4.26 37.40 7.43
C GLY A 163 4.76 36.18 8.22
N ARG A 164 5.99 36.20 8.72
CA ARG A 164 6.55 35.09 9.53
C ARG A 164 6.18 35.31 11.00
N VAL A 165 5.65 34.28 11.67
CA VAL A 165 5.18 34.43 13.06
C VAL A 165 6.30 34.37 14.12
N TYR A 166 7.36 33.61 13.84
CA TYR A 166 8.47 33.31 14.75
C TYR A 166 9.78 33.91 14.25
N ASN A 167 10.73 34.16 15.15
CA ASN A 167 12.07 34.70 14.85
C ASN A 167 12.03 35.88 13.86
N ARG A 168 11.50 37.02 14.32
CA ARG A 168 11.40 38.28 13.59
C ARG A 168 12.45 39.27 14.12
N PRO A 169 13.68 39.28 13.59
CA PRO A 169 14.74 40.19 14.06
C PRO A 169 14.42 41.64 13.67
N THR A 170 14.83 42.58 14.53
CA THR A 170 14.73 44.02 14.23
C THR A 170 15.77 44.42 13.17
N LEU A 171 15.56 45.58 12.54
CA LEU A 171 16.50 46.13 11.55
C LEU A 171 17.91 46.33 12.12
N GLU A 172 18.03 46.67 13.40
CA GLU A 172 19.33 46.78 14.06
C GLU A 172 20.02 45.43 14.22
N THR A 173 19.29 44.40 14.64
CA THR A 173 19.82 43.04 14.78
C THR A 173 20.29 42.51 13.43
N LEU A 174 19.55 42.76 12.35
CA LEU A 174 19.95 42.39 11.00
C LEU A 174 21.23 43.10 10.52
N ARG A 175 21.53 44.31 11.02
CA ARG A 175 22.76 45.04 10.71
C ARG A 175 23.95 44.57 11.54
N LYS A 176 23.72 44.19 12.80
CA LYS A 176 24.76 43.85 13.79
C LYS A 176 25.18 42.38 13.73
N GLU A 177 24.24 41.47 13.50
CA GLU A 177 24.47 40.02 13.60
C GLU A 177 24.70 39.35 12.24
N THR A 178 25.58 38.35 12.22
CA THR A 178 25.79 37.50 11.05
C THR A 178 24.87 36.28 11.11
N VAL A 179 24.33 35.87 9.95
CA VAL A 179 23.44 34.71 9.86
C VAL A 179 24.23 33.43 10.20
N ARG A 180 23.83 32.75 11.27
CA ARG A 180 24.39 31.45 11.65
C ARG A 180 23.74 30.33 10.83
N GLY A 181 24.56 29.54 10.12
CA GLY A 181 24.13 28.36 9.39
C GLY A 181 24.34 28.45 7.88
N ALA A 182 23.53 27.70 7.12
CA ALA A 182 23.64 27.63 5.67
C ALA A 182 23.14 28.91 4.99
N THR A 183 24.03 29.63 4.30
CA THR A 183 23.72 30.87 3.57
C THR A 183 23.59 30.66 2.06
N THR A 184 24.23 29.63 1.50
CA THR A 184 24.17 29.36 0.05
C THR A 184 22.78 28.87 -0.38
N GLN A 185 22.27 29.41 -1.50
CA GLN A 185 20.95 29.05 -2.03
C GLN A 185 20.76 27.53 -2.24
N GLY A 186 21.81 26.82 -2.68
CA GLY A 186 21.77 25.36 -2.84
C GLY A 186 21.59 24.60 -1.52
N GLN A 187 22.28 25.05 -0.46
CA GLN A 187 22.14 24.46 0.88
C GLN A 187 20.75 24.73 1.47
N LEU A 188 20.22 25.95 1.29
CA LEU A 188 18.86 26.31 1.70
C LEU A 188 17.80 25.44 1.02
N LYS A 189 17.91 25.22 -0.30
CA LYS A 189 17.03 24.30 -1.04
C LYS A 189 17.09 22.87 -0.52
N LYS A 190 18.30 22.38 -0.17
CA LYS A 190 18.49 21.05 0.43
C LYS A 190 17.81 20.94 1.80
N LEU A 191 17.96 21.94 2.66
CA LEU A 191 17.29 22.00 3.97
C LEU A 191 15.77 22.05 3.84
N ALA A 192 15.24 22.85 2.91
CA ALA A 192 13.81 22.91 2.64
C ALA A 192 13.26 21.55 2.17
N ARG A 193 13.99 20.84 1.29
CA ARG A 193 13.63 19.48 0.86
C ARG A 193 13.64 18.49 2.01
N GLN A 194 14.65 18.53 2.87
CA GLN A 194 14.73 17.68 4.06
C GLN A 194 13.56 17.95 5.01
N ARG A 195 13.26 19.21 5.29
CA ARG A 195 12.12 19.65 6.09
C ARG A 195 10.80 19.12 5.54
N LYS A 196 10.53 19.32 4.24
CA LYS A 196 9.32 18.82 3.56
C LYS A 196 9.20 17.30 3.65
N SER A 197 10.31 16.57 3.49
CA SER A 197 10.35 15.12 3.65
C SER A 197 9.94 14.68 5.06
N GLN A 198 10.46 15.35 6.09
CA GLN A 198 10.13 15.04 7.49
C GLN A 198 8.65 15.30 7.81
N TYR A 199 8.08 16.41 7.34
CA TYR A 199 6.65 16.67 7.48
C TYR A 199 5.78 15.63 6.74
N SER A 200 6.18 15.23 5.53
CA SER A 200 5.50 14.15 4.79
C SER A 200 5.57 12.82 5.55
N LEU A 201 6.73 12.47 6.11
CA LEU A 201 6.91 11.27 6.92
C LEU A 201 6.01 11.31 8.17
N LEU A 202 5.98 12.44 8.88
CA LEU A 202 5.12 12.63 10.04
C LEU A 202 3.63 12.43 9.67
N LYS A 203 3.18 13.03 8.56
CA LYS A 203 1.81 12.87 8.05
C LYS A 203 1.47 11.40 7.79
N GLN A 204 2.34 10.69 7.07
CA GLN A 204 2.15 9.27 6.78
C GLN A 204 2.07 8.41 8.05
N ARG A 205 2.90 8.71 9.06
CA ARG A 205 2.85 8.01 10.34
C ARG A 205 1.57 8.27 11.11
N ILE A 206 1.09 9.51 11.15
CA ILE A 206 -0.20 9.86 11.77
C ILE A 206 -1.34 9.10 11.08
N GLU A 207 -1.35 9.05 9.75
CA GLU A 207 -2.34 8.28 8.99
C GLU A 207 -2.24 6.77 9.27
N ARG A 208 -1.02 6.24 9.39
CA ARG A 208 -0.79 4.83 9.75
C ARG A 208 -1.30 4.52 11.16
N GLU A 209 -1.03 5.38 12.14
CA GLU A 209 -1.54 5.22 13.51
C GLU A 209 -3.07 5.19 13.52
N ARG A 210 -3.72 6.12 12.82
CA ARG A 210 -5.18 6.15 12.66
C ARG A 210 -5.73 4.85 12.07
N LYS A 211 -5.09 4.33 11.02
CA LYS A 211 -5.48 3.04 10.41
C LYS A 211 -5.32 1.88 11.40
N MET A 212 -4.19 1.82 12.11
CA MET A 212 -3.94 0.78 13.12
C MET A 212 -4.95 0.87 14.27
N PHE A 213 -5.32 2.07 14.70
CA PHE A 213 -6.34 2.30 15.72
C PHE A 213 -7.71 1.73 15.30
N VAL A 214 -8.14 2.00 14.06
CA VAL A 214 -9.41 1.46 13.53
C VAL A 214 -9.36 -0.07 13.44
N ILE A 215 -8.24 -0.64 12.98
CA ILE A 215 -8.08 -2.10 12.92
C ILE A 215 -8.12 -2.71 14.32
N ALA A 216 -7.44 -2.11 15.30
CA ALA A 216 -7.46 -2.58 16.68
C ALA A 216 -8.89 -2.59 17.24
N GLN A 217 -9.67 -1.53 17.01
CA GLN A 217 -11.09 -1.49 17.42
C GLN A 217 -11.93 -2.57 16.74
N LYS A 218 -11.71 -2.83 15.44
CA LYS A 218 -12.40 -3.89 14.70
C LYS A 218 -12.05 -5.28 15.24
N LEU A 219 -10.80 -5.53 15.59
CA LEU A 219 -10.39 -6.79 16.20
C LEU A 219 -10.96 -6.96 17.61
N GLN A 220 -10.94 -5.90 18.41
CA GLN A 220 -11.52 -5.90 19.75
C GLN A 220 -13.02 -6.23 19.68
N THR A 221 -13.78 -5.53 18.82
CA THR A 221 -15.20 -5.84 18.63
C THR A 221 -15.41 -7.29 18.17
N ARG A 222 -14.63 -7.80 17.20
CA ARG A 222 -14.71 -9.20 16.76
C ARG A 222 -14.37 -10.22 17.85
N LYS A 223 -13.53 -9.85 18.82
CA LYS A 223 -13.22 -10.66 20.01
C LYS A 223 -14.40 -10.63 20.98
N ASP A 224 -14.94 -9.45 21.27
CA ASP A 224 -16.09 -9.28 22.17
C ASP A 224 -17.35 -9.95 21.63
N LEU A 225 -17.52 -10.02 20.30
CA LEU A 225 -18.62 -10.75 19.66
C LEU A 225 -18.57 -12.27 19.87
N LEU A 226 -17.41 -12.84 20.22
CA LEU A 226 -17.29 -14.26 20.57
C LEU A 226 -17.82 -14.55 21.99
N ASP A 227 -18.16 -13.54 22.78
CA ASP A 227 -18.88 -13.76 24.04
C ASP A 227 -20.34 -14.12 23.76
N LYS A 228 -20.88 -15.04 24.57
CA LYS A 228 -22.24 -15.57 24.48
C LYS A 228 -23.34 -14.56 24.89
N ALA A 229 -22.96 -13.33 25.24
CA ALA A 229 -23.92 -12.29 25.60
C ALA A 229 -24.85 -11.93 24.44
N HIS A 230 -26.13 -11.72 24.75
CA HIS A 230 -27.11 -11.26 23.78
C HIS A 230 -26.78 -9.85 23.30
N LYS A 231 -26.84 -9.64 21.99
CA LYS A 231 -26.34 -8.44 21.31
C LYS A 231 -27.10 -8.17 20.03
N VAL A 232 -27.39 -6.89 19.78
CA VAL A 232 -28.09 -6.42 18.56
C VAL A 232 -27.17 -5.45 17.83
N LYS A 233 -27.01 -5.66 16.51
CA LYS A 233 -26.20 -4.79 15.66
C LYS A 233 -26.98 -3.50 15.35
N LEU A 234 -26.44 -2.34 15.74
CA LEU A 234 -27.06 -1.04 15.47
C LEU A 234 -26.54 -0.43 14.18
N LYS A 235 -25.22 -0.48 13.94
CA LYS A 235 -24.59 0.08 12.74
C LYS A 235 -23.65 -0.94 12.09
N LYS A 236 -23.59 -0.91 10.76
CA LYS A 236 -22.69 -1.74 9.97
C LYS A 236 -21.24 -1.23 10.08
N GLU A 237 -20.29 -2.14 9.86
CA GLU A 237 -18.87 -1.82 9.83
C GLU A 237 -18.59 -0.93 8.61
N THR A 238 -17.77 0.10 8.78
CA THR A 238 -17.30 0.96 7.68
C THR A 238 -15.79 0.86 7.56
N VAL A 239 -15.19 1.50 6.55
CA VAL A 239 -13.72 1.52 6.40
C VAL A 239 -13.06 2.16 7.62
N ASN A 240 -13.65 3.24 8.14
CA ASN A 240 -13.05 4.08 9.18
C ASN A 240 -13.51 3.75 10.60
N GLN A 241 -14.55 2.93 10.78
CA GLN A 241 -15.12 2.64 12.10
C GLN A 241 -15.54 1.17 12.22
N PRO A 242 -15.43 0.57 13.42
CA PRO A 242 -15.98 -0.75 13.69
C PRO A 242 -17.52 -0.73 13.65
N ALA A 243 -18.12 -1.91 13.52
CA ALA A 243 -19.56 -2.05 13.71
C ALA A 243 -19.95 -1.78 15.17
N ILE A 244 -21.09 -1.13 15.37
CA ILE A 244 -21.61 -0.78 16.70
C ILE A 244 -22.69 -1.79 17.10
N TYR A 245 -22.53 -2.37 18.27
CA TYR A 245 -23.44 -3.34 18.86
C TYR A 245 -23.99 -2.82 20.20
N LYS A 246 -25.28 -3.06 20.43
CA LYS A 246 -25.92 -2.87 21.74
C LYS A 246 -25.96 -4.22 22.43
N PHE A 247 -25.25 -4.34 23.54
CA PHE A 247 -25.33 -5.51 24.41
C PHE A 247 -26.52 -5.38 25.36
N GLN A 248 -27.13 -6.51 25.72
CA GLN A 248 -28.20 -6.51 26.72
C GLN A 248 -27.67 -5.93 28.05
N PHE A 249 -28.44 -5.03 28.65
CA PHE A 249 -28.09 -4.45 29.95
C PHE A 249 -28.26 -5.51 31.04
N ARG A 250 -27.17 -6.21 31.35
CA ARG A 250 -27.11 -7.25 32.39
C ARG A 250 -25.75 -7.19 33.06
N ARG A 251 -25.75 -7.14 34.40
CA ARG A 251 -24.50 -7.24 35.18
C ARG A 251 -23.90 -8.63 34.98
N LYS A 252 -22.63 -8.70 34.60
CA LYS A 252 -21.88 -9.97 34.65
C LYS A 252 -21.77 -10.36 36.13
N ARG A 253 -22.21 -11.58 36.47
CA ARG A 253 -22.04 -12.14 37.82
C ARG A 253 -20.60 -12.60 37.99
#